data_AF-R6DY07-F1
#
_entry.id   AF-R6DY07-F1
#
_cell.length_a   1.000
_cell.length_b   1.000
_cell.length_c   1.000
_cell.angle_alpha   90.00
_cell.angle_beta   90.00
_cell.angle_gamma   90.00
#
_symmetry.space_group_name_H-M   'P 1'
#
loop_
_entity.id
_entity.type
_entity.pdbx_description
1 polymer ?
#
loop_
_entity_poly.entity_id
_entity_poly.type
_entity_poly.pdbx_seq_one_letter_code
_entity_poly.pdbx_strand_id
1 'polypeptide(L)'
;MYKIKTSELLSGKSIVKELINIDAVKNMSDDLFETKHHHLMVAYSLEYKIEFSFNKANNVCQYIMVEESEINREKQNINIEFIDDIFILGKHIDAVKDNFKTNLSQNDSVRIGNIELYFLENKVDSLYYFPKQNIGNNHLNS
;
A
#
# COMPACT_ATOMS: atom_id res chain seq x y z
N MET A 1 -13.33 -11.16 4.99
CA MET A 1 -12.97 -9.86 4.39
C MET A 1 -11.88 -9.23 5.24
N TYR A 2 -10.73 -8.96 4.64
CA TYR A 2 -9.62 -8.24 5.23
C TYR A 2 -9.82 -6.74 5.05
N LYS A 3 -9.59 -5.97 6.11
CA LYS A 3 -9.74 -4.52 6.10
C LYS A 3 -8.37 -3.87 6.24
N ILE A 4 -8.09 -2.90 5.38
CA ILE A 4 -6.90 -2.06 5.44
C ILE A 4 -7.38 -0.64 5.75
N LYS A 5 -6.90 -0.06 6.85
CA LYS A 5 -7.26 1.30 7.27
C LYS A 5 -6.07 2.22 7.21
N THR A 6 -6.26 3.42 6.66
CA THR A 6 -5.21 4.44 6.61
C THR A 6 -4.63 4.75 8.00
N SER A 7 -5.49 4.95 9.01
CA SER A 7 -5.05 5.24 10.38
C SER A 7 -4.16 4.14 10.98
N GLU A 8 -4.49 2.87 10.71
CA GLU A 8 -3.73 1.73 11.22
C GLU A 8 -2.34 1.67 10.57
N LEU A 9 -2.28 1.86 9.26
CA LEU A 9 -1.02 1.91 8.51
C LEU A 9 -0.08 3.01 9.03
N LEU A 10 -0.62 4.22 9.24
CA LEU A 10 0.15 5.36 9.74
C LEU A 10 0.54 5.25 11.21
N SER A 11 -0.24 4.51 12.02
CA SER A 11 0.14 4.20 13.41
C SER A 11 1.30 3.20 13.52
N GLY A 12 1.79 2.67 12.39
CA GLY A 12 2.84 1.65 12.36
C GLY A 12 2.34 0.26 12.74
N LYS A 13 1.02 0.06 12.83
CA LYS A 13 0.42 -1.26 13.01
C LYS A 13 0.71 -2.10 11.78
N SER A 14 1.17 -3.33 12.01
CA SER A 14 1.46 -4.25 10.92
C SER A 14 0.17 -4.71 10.26
N ILE A 15 0.20 -4.86 8.94
CA ILE A 15 -0.86 -5.51 8.19
C ILE A 15 -0.90 -7.01 8.49
N VAL A 16 -2.07 -7.63 8.35
CA VAL A 16 -2.23 -9.08 8.52
C VAL A 16 -1.33 -9.85 7.54
N LYS A 17 -0.80 -11.00 7.97
CA LYS A 17 0.24 -11.74 7.24
C LYS A 17 -0.25 -12.27 5.89
N GLU A 18 -1.54 -12.54 5.78
CA GLU A 18 -2.19 -13.03 4.57
C GLU A 18 -2.14 -11.98 3.45
N LEU A 19 -2.15 -10.68 3.77
CA LEU A 19 -2.04 -9.60 2.79
C LEU A 19 -0.59 -9.37 2.30
N ILE A 20 0.38 -10.12 2.82
CA ILE A 20 1.77 -10.12 2.35
C ILE A 20 2.23 -11.52 1.90
N ASN A 21 1.29 -12.46 1.77
CA ASN A 21 1.54 -13.79 1.22
C ASN A 21 1.03 -13.84 -0.23
N ILE A 22 1.91 -14.19 -1.17
CA ILE A 22 1.60 -14.15 -2.60
C ILE A 22 0.43 -15.05 -3.00
N ASP A 23 0.34 -16.27 -2.45
CA ASP A 23 -0.71 -17.23 -2.81
C ASP A 23 -2.08 -16.76 -2.30
N ALA A 24 -2.11 -16.24 -1.07
CA ALA A 24 -3.30 -15.65 -0.50
C ALA A 24 -3.76 -14.44 -1.31
N VAL A 25 -2.87 -13.48 -1.59
CA VAL A 25 -3.22 -12.27 -2.35
C VAL A 25 -3.66 -12.62 -3.77
N LYS A 26 -3.01 -13.59 -4.43
CA LYS A 26 -3.41 -14.05 -5.77
C LYS A 26 -4.85 -14.57 -5.80
N ASN A 27 -5.27 -15.31 -4.79
CA ASN A 27 -6.63 -15.83 -4.68
C ASN A 27 -7.68 -14.77 -4.33
N MET A 28 -7.24 -13.62 -3.81
CA MET A 28 -8.13 -12.53 -3.40
C MET A 28 -8.19 -11.38 -4.40
N SER A 29 -7.28 -11.32 -5.37
CA SER A 29 -7.16 -10.20 -6.31
C SER A 29 -8.13 -10.34 -7.48
N ASP A 30 -8.58 -9.19 -8.00
CA ASP A 30 -9.45 -9.13 -9.17
C ASP A 30 -8.68 -9.25 -10.48
N ASP A 31 -7.47 -8.70 -10.51
CA ASP A 31 -6.62 -8.66 -11.69
C ASP A 31 -5.18 -9.05 -11.34
N LEU A 32 -4.49 -9.66 -12.31
CA LEU A 32 -3.11 -10.11 -12.16
C LEU A 32 -2.31 -9.72 -13.40
N PHE A 33 -1.14 -9.12 -13.15
CA PHE A 33 -0.21 -8.72 -14.18
C PHE A 33 1.22 -9.12 -13.80
N GLU A 34 2.04 -9.40 -14.81
CA GLU A 34 3.41 -9.82 -14.61
C GLU A 34 4.38 -8.95 -15.40
N THR A 35 5.37 -8.39 -14.70
CA THR A 35 6.51 -7.73 -15.32
C THR A 35 7.71 -8.67 -15.40
N LYS A 36 8.85 -8.18 -15.90
CA LYS A 36 10.13 -8.93 -15.86
C LYS A 36 10.54 -9.32 -14.43
N HIS A 37 10.23 -8.49 -13.43
CA HIS A 37 10.75 -8.62 -12.07
C HIS A 37 9.69 -8.78 -10.99
N HIS A 38 8.42 -8.50 -11.30
CA HIS A 38 7.35 -8.45 -10.30
C HIS A 38 6.09 -9.18 -10.74
N HIS A 39 5.41 -9.82 -9.79
CA HIS A 39 3.99 -10.12 -9.87
C HIS A 39 3.23 -8.94 -9.27
N LEU A 40 2.35 -8.33 -10.07
CA LEU A 40 1.43 -7.28 -9.63
C LEU A 40 0.03 -7.86 -9.54
N MET A 41 -0.64 -7.62 -8.44
CA MET A 41 -1.99 -8.12 -8.18
C MET A 41 -2.83 -6.96 -7.69
N VAL A 42 -4.05 -6.82 -8.22
CA VAL A 42 -4.90 -5.67 -7.95
C VAL A 42 -6.22 -6.12 -7.37
N ALA A 43 -6.66 -5.46 -6.30
CA ALA A 43 -8.01 -5.55 -5.76
C ALA A 43 -8.66 -4.17 -5.76
N TYR A 44 -9.91 -4.08 -6.20
CA TYR A 44 -10.67 -2.82 -6.21
C TYR A 44 -11.59 -2.75 -5.00
N SER A 45 -11.59 -1.63 -4.31
CA SER A 45 -12.43 -1.39 -3.13
C SER A 45 -13.12 -0.05 -3.29
N LEU A 46 -14.36 -0.05 -3.79
CA LEU A 46 -15.13 1.14 -4.13
C LEU A 46 -14.33 2.09 -5.04
N GLU A 47 -13.95 3.24 -4.51
CA GLU A 47 -13.19 4.29 -5.20
C GLU A 47 -11.67 4.09 -5.14
N TYR A 48 -11.20 2.94 -4.64
CA TYR A 48 -9.77 2.70 -4.43
C TYR A 48 -9.27 1.50 -5.24
N LYS A 49 -8.08 1.65 -5.80
CA LYS A 49 -7.28 0.55 -6.35
C LYS A 49 -6.22 0.18 -5.32
N ILE A 50 -6.15 -1.10 -4.95
CA ILE A 50 -5.12 -1.65 -4.07
C ILE A 50 -4.22 -2.52 -4.93
N GLU A 51 -2.95 -2.14 -5.09
CA GLU A 51 -1.95 -2.91 -5.82
C GLU A 51 -0.96 -3.57 -4.85
N PHE A 52 -0.76 -4.87 -5.00
CA PHE A 52 0.25 -5.63 -4.30
C PHE A 52 1.39 -5.96 -5.27
N SER A 53 2.61 -5.64 -4.88
CA SER A 53 3.81 -5.97 -5.66
C SER A 53 4.65 -7.01 -4.96
N PHE A 54 4.94 -8.10 -5.67
CA PHE A 54 5.79 -9.19 -5.18
C PHE A 54 7.00 -9.37 -6.10
N ASN A 55 8.18 -9.52 -5.51
CA ASN A 55 9.39 -9.85 -6.26
C ASN A 55 9.32 -11.29 -6.78
N LYS A 56 9.54 -11.48 -8.08
CA LYS A 56 9.45 -12.80 -8.75
C LYS A 56 10.48 -13.83 -8.28
N ALA A 57 11.65 -13.38 -7.81
CA ALA A 57 12.74 -14.28 -7.44
C ALA A 57 12.55 -14.94 -6.08
N ASN A 58 11.87 -14.25 -5.15
CA ASN A 58 11.75 -14.70 -3.75
C ASN A 58 10.34 -14.57 -3.16
N ASN A 59 9.36 -14.14 -3.96
CA ASN A 59 7.96 -13.95 -3.57
C ASN A 59 7.75 -12.99 -2.39
N VAL A 60 8.74 -12.12 -2.10
CA VAL A 60 8.62 -11.13 -1.03
C VAL A 60 7.76 -9.97 -1.50
N CYS A 61 6.74 -9.63 -0.71
CA CYS A 61 5.94 -8.42 -0.89
C CYS A 61 6.84 -7.18 -0.75
N GLN A 62 6.98 -6.42 -1.84
CA GLN A 62 7.81 -5.22 -1.89
C GLN A 62 7.05 -4.01 -1.35
N TYR A 63 5.81 -3.84 -1.82
CA TYR A 63 4.92 -2.78 -1.38
C TYR A 63 3.46 -3.17 -1.57
N ILE A 64 2.60 -2.46 -0.85
CA ILE A 64 1.15 -2.39 -1.08
C ILE A 64 0.86 -0.93 -1.39
N MET A 65 0.33 -0.62 -2.57
CA MET A 65 -0.01 0.73 -2.98
C MET A 65 -1.53 0.90 -3.01
N VAL A 66 -2.00 2.07 -2.59
CA VAL A 66 -3.40 2.46 -2.69
C VAL A 66 -3.49 3.83 -3.35
N GLU A 67 -4.37 3.95 -4.35
CA GLU A 67 -4.70 5.20 -5.04
C GLU A 67 -6.21 5.29 -5.26
N GLU A 68 -6.70 6.50 -5.53
CA GLU A 68 -8.06 6.66 -6.04
C GLU A 68 -8.18 6.06 -7.45
N SER A 69 -9.24 5.31 -7.70
CA SER A 69 -9.54 4.69 -8.98
C SER A 69 -10.75 5.34 -9.62
N GLU A 70 -10.54 6.05 -10.73
CA GLU A 70 -11.63 6.60 -11.52
C GLU A 70 -12.40 5.53 -12.31
N ILE A 71 -11.76 4.40 -12.57
CA ILE A 71 -12.20 3.42 -13.57
C ILE A 71 -13.35 2.54 -13.07
N ASN A 72 -13.50 2.34 -11.76
CA ASN A 72 -14.33 1.24 -11.24
C ASN A 72 -15.01 1.51 -9.88
N ARG A 73 -15.69 2.65 -9.73
CA ARG A 73 -16.45 2.99 -8.50
C ARG A 73 -17.51 1.95 -8.09
N GLU A 74 -17.91 1.07 -9.00
CA GLU A 74 -18.89 0.01 -8.76
C GLU A 74 -18.24 -1.36 -8.44
N LYS A 75 -16.92 -1.53 -8.66
CA LYS A 75 -16.23 -2.81 -8.43
C LYS A 75 -15.79 -2.89 -6.97
N GLN A 76 -16.40 -3.80 -6.23
CA GLN A 76 -16.02 -4.10 -4.85
C GLN A 76 -15.50 -5.53 -4.74
N ASN A 77 -14.24 -5.66 -4.36
CA ASN A 77 -13.65 -6.93 -4.00
C ASN A 77 -14.29 -7.45 -2.71
N ILE A 78 -14.71 -8.72 -2.71
CA ILE A 78 -15.39 -9.35 -1.57
C ILE A 78 -14.42 -9.76 -0.44
N ASN A 79 -13.13 -9.86 -0.78
CA ASN A 79 -12.09 -10.35 0.12
C ASN A 79 -11.33 -9.22 0.80
N ILE A 80 -11.16 -8.08 0.13
CA ILE A 80 -10.33 -6.96 0.59
C ILE A 80 -11.14 -5.67 0.52
N GLU A 81 -11.10 -4.90 1.61
CA GLU A 81 -11.68 -3.57 1.72
C GLU A 81 -10.60 -2.59 2.19
N PHE A 82 -10.43 -1.48 1.47
CA PHE A 82 -9.65 -0.33 1.92
C PHE A 82 -10.58 0.75 2.45
N ILE A 83 -10.22 1.35 3.58
CA ILE A 83 -10.98 2.39 4.26
C ILE A 83 -10.05 3.57 4.53
N ASP A 84 -10.27 4.69 3.84
CA ASP A 84 -9.59 5.93 4.15
C ASP A 84 -10.26 6.67 5.32
N ASP A 85 -10.12 6.12 6.52
CA ASP A 85 -10.80 6.60 7.73
C ASP A 85 -10.31 7.95 8.26
N ILE A 86 -9.27 8.53 7.66
CA ILE A 86 -8.75 9.86 7.99
C ILE A 86 -8.69 10.81 6.78
N PHE A 87 -9.23 10.41 5.64
CA PHE A 87 -9.26 11.19 4.40
C PHE A 87 -7.86 11.70 4.01
N ILE A 88 -6.88 10.79 3.90
CA ILE A 88 -5.52 11.14 3.51
C ILE A 88 -5.38 11.34 2.00
N LEU A 89 -6.09 10.54 1.18
CA LEU A 89 -6.03 10.64 -0.27
C LEU A 89 -6.69 11.96 -0.72
N GLY A 90 -6.11 12.61 -1.72
CA GLY A 90 -6.51 13.94 -2.18
C GLY A 90 -6.15 15.10 -1.24
N LYS A 91 -5.58 14.84 -0.06
CA LYS A 91 -5.24 15.88 0.92
C LYS A 91 -4.06 16.72 0.45
N HIS A 92 -4.13 18.04 0.63
CA HIS A 92 -3.05 18.95 0.25
C HIS A 92 -1.79 18.72 1.10
N ILE A 93 -0.61 18.84 0.48
CA ILE A 93 0.70 18.60 1.10
C ILE A 93 0.90 19.42 2.38
N ASP A 94 0.42 20.66 2.44
CA ASP A 94 0.55 21.49 3.64
C ASP A 94 -0.25 20.94 4.82
N ALA A 95 -1.44 20.40 4.57
CA ALA A 95 -2.22 19.74 5.61
C ALA A 95 -1.54 18.44 6.07
N VAL A 96 -0.82 17.74 5.19
CA VAL A 96 -0.01 16.58 5.58
C VAL A 96 1.17 17.02 6.46
N LYS A 97 1.90 18.07 6.07
CA LYS A 97 3.01 18.65 6.87
C LYS A 97 2.55 19.00 8.28
N ASP A 98 1.42 19.68 8.40
CA ASP A 98 0.87 20.11 9.69
C ASP A 98 0.50 18.92 10.58
N ASN A 99 -0.16 17.91 10.00
CA ASN A 99 -0.62 16.73 10.76
C ASN A 99 0.53 15.84 11.22
N PHE A 100 1.59 15.69 10.42
CA PHE A 100 2.71 14.79 10.73
C PHE A 100 3.96 15.51 11.25
N LYS A 101 3.92 16.85 11.34
CA LYS A 101 5.05 17.70 11.76
C LYS A 101 6.33 17.39 11.00
N THR A 102 6.22 17.15 9.70
CA THR A 102 7.34 16.78 8.84
C THR A 102 7.88 17.98 8.08
N ASN A 103 9.21 18.12 8.08
CA ASN A 103 9.90 19.12 7.24
C ASN A 103 10.08 18.54 5.83
N LEU A 104 9.04 18.65 5.03
CA LEU A 104 9.01 18.18 3.64
C LEU A 104 9.89 19.08 2.75
N SER A 105 11.09 18.62 2.40
CA SER A 105 11.90 19.23 1.36
C SER A 105 11.42 18.73 -0.01
N GLN A 106 10.66 19.54 -0.73
CA GLN A 106 10.47 19.60 -2.20
C GLN A 106 10.44 18.31 -3.07
N ASN A 107 10.34 17.13 -2.49
CA ASN A 107 10.22 15.87 -3.19
C ASN A 107 8.73 15.57 -3.36
N ASP A 108 8.40 14.91 -4.47
CA ASP A 108 7.05 14.46 -4.80
C ASP A 108 6.53 13.38 -3.84
N SER A 109 7.19 13.12 -2.71
CA SER A 109 6.74 12.18 -1.67
C SER A 109 7.14 12.57 -0.24
N VAL A 110 6.41 12.04 0.75
CA VAL A 110 6.80 12.05 2.18
C VAL A 110 6.80 10.66 2.76
N ARG A 111 7.85 10.31 3.50
CA ARG A 111 7.94 9.05 4.22
C ARG A 111 7.59 9.22 5.70
N ILE A 112 6.63 8.43 6.18
CA ILE A 112 6.15 8.38 7.57
C ILE A 112 6.22 6.92 8.02
N GLY A 113 7.31 6.55 8.70
CA GLY A 113 7.56 5.16 9.11
C GLY A 113 7.68 4.22 7.91
N ASN A 114 6.75 3.27 7.81
CA ASN A 114 6.67 2.30 6.72
C ASN A 114 5.78 2.76 5.56
N ILE A 115 5.26 3.99 5.64
CA ILE A 115 4.41 4.58 4.61
C ILE A 115 5.18 5.62 3.85
N GLU A 116 4.93 5.70 2.54
CA GLU A 116 5.33 6.82 1.70
C GLU A 116 4.08 7.34 0.98
N LEU A 117 3.79 8.62 1.14
CA LEU A 117 2.70 9.30 0.44
C LEU A 117 3.31 10.02 -0.75
N TYR A 118 2.83 9.72 -1.95
CA TYR A 118 3.22 10.40 -3.17
C TYR A 118 2.24 11.55 -3.48
N PHE A 119 2.75 12.64 -4.04
CA PHE A 119 2.00 13.84 -4.33
C PHE A 119 1.93 14.09 -5.85
N LEU A 120 0.72 14.36 -6.35
CA LEU A 120 0.48 14.90 -7.67
C LEU A 120 -0.26 16.24 -7.51
N GLU A 121 0.24 17.30 -8.17
CA GLU A 121 -0.34 18.65 -8.07
C GLU A 121 -0.55 19.12 -6.61
N ASN A 122 0.43 18.83 -5.73
CA ASN A 122 0.41 19.12 -4.29
C ASN A 122 -0.66 18.37 -3.47
N LYS A 123 -1.32 17.35 -4.01
CA LYS A 123 -2.28 16.50 -3.29
C LYS A 123 -1.76 15.08 -3.19
N VAL A 124 -2.10 14.37 -2.11
CA VAL A 124 -1.77 12.95 -1.97
C VAL A 124 -2.49 12.18 -3.07
N ASP A 125 -1.70 11.62 -3.98
CA ASP A 125 -2.18 10.84 -5.12
C ASP A 125 -2.25 9.35 -4.76
N SER A 126 -1.18 8.86 -4.13
CA SER A 126 -1.05 7.46 -3.78
C SER A 126 -0.31 7.28 -2.46
N LEU A 127 -0.65 6.18 -1.78
CA LEU A 127 -0.06 5.75 -0.53
C LEU A 127 0.63 4.41 -0.75
N TYR A 128 1.91 4.33 -0.41
CA TYR A 128 2.72 3.12 -0.45
C TYR A 128 3.00 2.65 0.96
N TYR A 129 2.62 1.42 1.28
CA TYR A 129 3.04 0.71 2.49
C TYR A 129 4.14 -0.28 2.16
N PHE A 130 5.22 -0.23 2.93
CA PHE A 130 6.35 -1.15 2.85
C PHE A 130 6.30 -2.12 4.05
N PRO A 131 5.85 -3.37 3.87
CA PRO A 131 5.81 -4.34 4.94
C PRO A 131 7.20 -4.55 5.53
N LYS A 132 7.30 -4.65 6.87
CA LYS A 132 8.56 -5.06 7.51
C LYS A 132 8.88 -6.46 7.03
N GLN A 133 10.01 -6.60 6.35
CA GLN A 133 10.55 -7.91 6.03
C GLN A 133 11.05 -8.50 7.35
N ASN A 134 10.44 -9.59 7.78
CA ASN A 134 11.08 -10.46 8.77
C ASN A 134 12.24 -11.13 8.03
N ILE A 135 13.38 -10.45 7.98
CA ILE A 135 14.64 -11.10 7.70
C ILE A 135 14.84 -12.02 8.90
N GLY A 136 14.39 -13.27 8.77
CA GLY A 136 14.84 -14.31 9.67
C GLY A 136 16.35 -14.29 9.60
N ASN A 137 17.00 -13.90 10.69
CA ASN A 137 18.42 -14.12 10.88
C ASN A 137 18.66 -15.63 10.85
N ASN A 138 18.69 -16.21 9.66
CA ASN A 138 19.42 -17.44 9.42
C ASN A 138 20.89 -17.03 9.49
N HIS A 139 21.39 -16.87 10.71
CA HIS A 139 22.80 -17.01 10.99
C HIS A 139 23.22 -18.37 10.41
N LEU A 140 23.80 -18.33 9.22
CA LEU A 140 24.70 -19.36 8.74
C LEU A 140 25.92 -19.32 9.66
N ASN A 141 25.82 -20.04 10.78
CA ASN A 141 27.00 -20.59 11.41
C ASN A 141 27.43 -21.79 10.56
N SER A 142 28.36 -21.52 9.65
CA SER A 142 29.28 -22.53 9.12
C SER A 142 30.59 -22.43 9.88
#